data_AF-A0A925NBK2-F1
#
_entry.id   AF-A0A925NBK2-F1
#
_cell.length_a   1.000
_cell.length_b   1.000
_cell.length_c   1.000
_cell.angle_alpha   90.00
_cell.angle_beta   90.00
_cell.angle_gamma   90.00
#
_symmetry.space_group_name_H-M   'P 1'
#
loop_
_entity.id
_entity.type
_entity.pdbx_description
1 polymer ?
#
loop_
_entity_poly.entity_id
_entity_poly.type
_entity_poly.pdbx_seq_one_letter_code
_entity_poly.pdbx_strand_id
1 'polypeptide(L)'
;MLVCVDGTGASDRAEYARIFARSFVNRVKNEHLRAHPHPDPPPIHHRGPGADFTDGLMGGFGGEHHVDPEFIVREIIEAQRRINDDVDAIPAWALGTPASSWSPEETAQLQLIEQRRQLFMVGHSRGAAIVIHTARLLIRHGITVDAMFLFDAVARNMSLDAEVIPSNVRCCYHAMRDPAGNSRGSFGNCGISAELPVDFQPRPMRRFFTTHGAMGGTPWGRDPDHMSSSGTFIAEGDPMGSTAITPEAELRGMNEVENWMWPHLRRHGVVP
;
A
#
# COMPACT_ATOMS: atom_id res chain seq x y z
N MET A 1 8.32 10.48 3.10
CA MET A 1 7.36 10.38 1.96
C MET A 1 6.49 9.13 2.08
N LEU A 2 5.17 9.24 1.88
CA LEU A 2 4.24 8.10 1.86
C LEU A 2 3.55 7.98 0.49
N VAL A 3 3.56 6.79 -0.09
CA VAL A 3 2.83 6.42 -1.31
C VAL A 3 1.73 5.43 -0.95
N CYS A 4 0.49 5.74 -1.32
CA CYS A 4 -0.67 4.88 -1.07
C CYS A 4 -1.42 4.61 -2.38
N VAL A 5 -1.60 3.32 -2.72
CA VAL A 5 -2.32 2.89 -3.93
C VAL A 5 -3.38 1.85 -3.57
N ASP A 6 -4.65 2.23 -3.72
CA ASP A 6 -5.78 1.33 -3.46
C ASP A 6 -6.30 0.73 -4.77
N GLY A 7 -6.27 -0.60 -4.87
CA GLY A 7 -6.67 -1.35 -6.06
C GLY A 7 -8.11 -1.86 -6.04
N THR A 8 -8.98 -1.35 -5.17
CA THR A 8 -10.37 -1.80 -5.05
C THR A 8 -11.10 -1.69 -6.40
N GLY A 9 -11.62 -2.82 -6.89
CA GLY A 9 -12.40 -2.90 -8.13
C GLY A 9 -13.87 -2.59 -7.93
N ALA A 10 -14.20 -1.32 -7.72
CA ALA A 10 -15.58 -0.84 -7.72
C ALA A 10 -16.15 -0.78 -9.15
N SER A 11 -17.46 -0.98 -9.29
CA SER A 11 -18.16 -0.89 -10.58
C SER A 11 -18.36 0.56 -11.05
N ASP A 12 -18.39 1.51 -10.11
CA ASP A 12 -18.49 2.93 -10.39
C ASP A 12 -17.76 3.81 -9.34
N ARG A 13 -17.72 5.12 -9.59
CA ARG A 13 -17.04 6.11 -8.74
C ARG A 13 -17.69 6.29 -7.36
N ALA A 14 -19.02 6.18 -7.27
CA ALA A 14 -19.75 6.37 -6.02
C ALA A 14 -19.54 5.16 -5.08
N GLU A 15 -19.64 3.95 -5.63
CA GLU A 15 -19.25 2.71 -4.97
C GLU A 15 -17.78 2.77 -4.55
N TYR A 16 -16.87 3.18 -5.45
CA TYR A 16 -15.46 3.32 -5.11
C TYR A 16 -15.27 4.26 -3.92
N ALA A 17 -15.87 5.46 -3.94
CA ALA A 17 -15.75 6.43 -2.86
C ALA A 17 -16.24 5.86 -1.52
N ARG A 18 -17.35 5.12 -1.53
CA ARG A 18 -17.92 4.45 -0.34
C ARG A 18 -16.98 3.38 0.21
N ILE A 19 -16.47 2.51 -0.65
CA ILE A 19 -15.58 1.40 -0.26
C ILE A 19 -14.22 1.96 0.22
N PHE A 20 -13.62 2.83 -0.58
CA PHE A 20 -12.34 3.48 -0.30
C PHE A 20 -12.35 4.29 1.00
N ALA A 21 -13.46 4.92 1.36
CA ALA A 21 -13.56 5.66 2.63
C ALA A 21 -13.19 4.78 3.85
N ARG A 22 -13.39 3.47 3.76
CA ARG A 22 -13.17 2.49 4.83
C ARG A 22 -11.90 1.67 4.64
N SER A 23 -11.24 1.74 3.49
CA SER A 23 -10.11 0.87 3.20
C SER A 23 -8.92 1.14 4.12
N PHE A 24 -8.14 0.11 4.40
CA PHE A 24 -6.91 0.23 5.18
C PHE A 24 -5.92 1.21 4.54
N VAL A 25 -5.81 1.24 3.21
CA VAL A 25 -4.96 2.21 2.50
C VAL A 25 -5.39 3.65 2.82
N ASN A 26 -6.69 3.95 2.76
CA ASN A 26 -7.21 5.28 3.11
C ASN A 26 -7.00 5.61 4.59
N ARG A 27 -7.21 4.63 5.48
CA ARG A 27 -6.99 4.79 6.92
C ARG A 27 -5.54 5.10 7.25
N VAL A 28 -4.58 4.35 6.68
CA VAL A 28 -3.14 4.58 6.85
C VAL A 28 -2.79 5.99 6.40
N LYS A 29 -3.25 6.44 5.23
CA LYS A 29 -3.06 7.82 4.78
C LYS A 29 -3.62 8.83 5.79
N ASN A 30 -4.86 8.67 6.24
CA ASN A 30 -5.50 9.63 7.14
C ASN A 30 -4.87 9.65 8.55
N GLU A 31 -4.36 8.53 9.03
CA GLU A 31 -3.58 8.46 10.28
C GLU A 31 -2.20 9.10 10.09
N HIS A 32 -1.53 8.86 8.96
CA HIS A 32 -0.28 9.51 8.60
C HIS A 32 -0.42 11.03 8.54
N LEU A 33 -1.44 11.54 7.85
CA LEU A 33 -1.72 12.99 7.77
C LEU A 33 -2.04 13.63 9.12
N ARG A 34 -2.63 12.86 10.05
CA ARG A 34 -2.90 13.34 11.42
C ARG A 34 -1.62 13.42 12.25
N ALA A 35 -0.71 12.47 12.07
CA ALA A 35 0.60 12.49 12.72
C ALA A 35 1.56 13.52 12.09
N HIS A 36 1.38 13.82 10.81
CA HIS A 36 2.22 14.72 10.02
C HIS A 36 1.33 15.76 9.31
N PRO A 37 0.86 16.81 10.02
CA PRO A 37 -0.11 17.78 9.48
C PRO A 37 0.43 18.62 8.32
N HIS A 38 1.75 18.70 8.17
CA HIS A 38 2.44 19.36 7.05
C HIS A 38 3.47 18.40 6.45
N PRO A 39 3.02 17.29 5.83
CA PRO A 39 3.94 16.35 5.24
C PRO A 39 4.55 17.01 4.01
N ASP A 40 5.87 17.19 4.05
CA ASP A 40 6.63 17.65 2.91
C ASP A 40 7.63 16.55 2.56
N PRO A 41 7.54 15.89 1.41
CA PRO A 41 6.52 16.08 0.37
C PRO A 41 5.15 15.54 0.82
N PRO A 42 4.05 16.09 0.25
CA PRO A 42 2.72 15.56 0.51
C PRO A 42 2.64 14.08 0.10
N PRO A 43 1.83 13.26 0.77
CA PRO A 43 1.65 11.87 0.39
C PRO A 43 1.17 11.75 -1.05
N ILE A 44 1.82 10.88 -1.82
CA ILE A 44 1.38 10.54 -3.16
C ILE A 44 0.26 9.52 -2.99
N HIS A 45 -0.95 9.92 -3.39
CA HIS A 45 -2.12 9.10 -3.18
C HIS A 45 -2.87 8.86 -4.48
N HIS A 46 -2.91 7.60 -4.93
CA HIS A 46 -3.74 7.22 -6.06
C HIS A 46 -4.96 6.44 -5.62
N ARG A 47 -6.12 6.88 -6.12
CA ARG A 47 -7.39 6.16 -5.98
C ARG A 47 -7.65 5.36 -7.24
N GLY A 48 -8.23 4.18 -7.11
CA GLY A 48 -8.98 3.52 -8.19
C GLY A 48 -10.14 4.40 -8.71
N PRO A 49 -10.88 3.89 -9.70
CA PRO A 49 -11.35 4.54 -10.93
C PRO A 49 -11.69 6.04 -10.92
N GLY A 50 -11.22 6.74 -11.97
CA GLY A 50 -11.83 7.98 -12.47
C GLY A 50 -11.36 9.31 -11.86
N ALA A 51 -10.16 9.39 -11.30
CA ALA A 51 -9.60 10.66 -10.82
C ALA A 51 -8.78 11.42 -11.89
N ASP A 52 -8.28 10.71 -12.89
CA ASP A 52 -7.22 11.17 -13.80
C ASP A 52 -7.54 11.01 -15.31
N PHE A 53 -8.75 10.56 -15.67
CA PHE A 53 -9.27 10.55 -17.06
C PHE A 53 -8.40 9.82 -18.11
N THR A 54 -7.58 8.84 -17.71
CA THR A 54 -6.82 7.98 -18.63
C THR A 54 -7.54 6.67 -18.97
N ASP A 55 -8.75 6.45 -18.44
CA ASP A 55 -9.51 5.22 -18.62
C ASP A 55 -9.94 5.04 -20.09
N GLY A 56 -9.35 4.04 -20.74
CA GLY A 56 -9.77 3.53 -22.05
C GLY A 56 -11.20 2.98 -22.03
N LEU A 57 -11.83 3.00 -23.21
CA LEU A 57 -13.25 2.67 -23.40
C LEU A 57 -13.64 1.28 -22.84
N MET A 58 -14.78 1.28 -22.15
CA MET A 58 -15.48 0.12 -21.59
C MET A 58 -15.54 -1.10 -22.52
N GLY A 59 -15.21 -2.28 -21.99
CA GLY A 59 -15.42 -3.55 -22.71
C GLY A 59 -15.34 -4.86 -21.91
N GLY A 60 -14.89 -4.87 -20.66
CA GLY A 60 -14.77 -6.12 -19.88
C GLY A 60 -14.95 -5.92 -18.39
N PHE A 61 -15.43 -6.97 -17.70
CA PHE A 61 -15.46 -7.03 -16.24
C PHE A 61 -14.05 -6.77 -15.69
N GLY A 62 -13.86 -5.63 -15.02
CA GLY A 62 -12.55 -5.16 -14.56
C GLY A 62 -11.88 -4.21 -15.56
N GLY A 63 -12.55 -3.09 -15.83
CA GLY A 63 -12.00 -2.00 -16.64
C GLY A 63 -10.52 -1.73 -16.33
N GLU A 64 -9.78 -1.41 -17.38
CA GLU A 64 -8.35 -1.10 -17.39
C GLU A 64 -8.05 0.17 -16.56
N HIS A 65 -8.29 0.11 -15.24
CA HIS A 65 -7.91 1.16 -14.29
C HIS A 65 -6.41 1.02 -14.03
N HIS A 66 -5.63 1.69 -14.87
CA HIS A 66 -4.19 1.69 -14.76
C HIS A 66 -3.75 2.96 -14.05
N VAL A 67 -3.56 2.86 -12.74
CA VAL A 67 -2.59 3.74 -12.08
C VAL A 67 -1.27 3.50 -12.80
N ASP A 68 -0.80 4.50 -13.55
CA ASP A 68 0.47 4.40 -14.27
C ASP A 68 1.63 4.39 -13.26
N PRO A 69 2.38 3.29 -13.13
CA PRO A 69 3.51 3.23 -12.22
C PRO A 69 4.57 4.30 -12.53
N GLU A 70 4.71 4.72 -13.80
CA GLU A 70 5.66 5.76 -14.21
C GLU A 70 5.24 7.15 -13.73
N PHE A 71 3.93 7.43 -13.61
CA PHE A 71 3.44 8.63 -12.94
C PHE A 71 3.93 8.66 -11.49
N ILE A 72 3.77 7.57 -10.75
CA ILE A 72 4.22 7.48 -9.34
C ILE A 72 5.73 7.66 -9.25
N VAL A 73 6.51 7.02 -10.14
CA VAL A 73 7.97 7.19 -10.19
C VAL A 73 8.36 8.65 -10.37
N ARG A 74 7.74 9.36 -11.32
CA ARG A 74 8.02 10.77 -11.57
C ARG A 74 7.74 11.64 -10.35
N GLU A 75 6.61 11.44 -9.68
CA GLU A 75 6.26 12.19 -8.47
C GLU A 75 7.26 11.92 -7.32
N ILE A 76 7.72 10.68 -7.17
CA ILE A 76 8.75 10.33 -6.17
C ILE A 76 10.08 11.02 -6.50
N ILE A 77 10.52 11.01 -7.77
CA ILE A 77 11.76 11.65 -8.19
C ILE A 77 11.71 13.15 -7.94
N GLU A 78 10.62 13.81 -8.34
CA GLU A 78 10.43 15.24 -8.13
C GLU A 78 10.45 15.59 -6.64
N ALA A 79 9.81 14.77 -5.82
CA ALA A 79 9.79 14.96 -4.38
C ALA A 79 11.17 14.73 -3.73
N GLN A 80 11.94 13.73 -4.17
CA GLN A 80 13.34 13.53 -3.73
C GLN A 80 14.25 14.67 -4.15
N ARG A 81 14.04 15.25 -5.35
CA ARG A 81 14.79 16.44 -5.79
C ARG A 81 14.59 17.61 -4.82
N ARG A 82 13.33 17.91 -4.47
CA ARG A 82 13.03 18.99 -3.50
C ARG A 82 13.70 18.75 -2.14
N ILE A 83 13.68 17.52 -1.64
CA ILE A 83 14.35 17.18 -0.37
C ILE A 83 15.86 17.39 -0.49
N ASN A 84 16.48 17.03 -1.62
CA ASN A 84 17.90 17.25 -1.84
C ASN A 84 18.25 18.73 -1.96
N ASP A 85 17.43 19.54 -2.64
CA ASP A 85 17.61 20.99 -2.70
C ASP A 85 17.59 21.61 -1.28
N ASP A 86 16.69 21.13 -0.41
CA ASP A 86 16.64 21.55 1.01
C ASP A 86 17.88 21.12 1.81
N VAL A 87 18.46 19.95 1.48
CA VAL A 87 19.71 19.47 2.11
C VAL A 87 20.89 20.32 1.67
N ASP A 88 20.98 20.61 0.37
CA ASP A 88 22.08 21.40 -0.21
C ASP A 88 22.03 22.86 0.25
N ALA A 89 20.84 23.34 0.66
CA ALA A 89 20.68 24.64 1.32
C ALA A 89 21.22 24.67 2.76
N ILE A 90 21.50 23.51 3.39
CA ILE A 90 22.17 23.47 4.70
C ILE A 90 23.63 23.93 4.50
N PRO A 91 24.11 24.94 5.26
CA PRO A 91 25.47 25.45 5.11
C PRO A 91 26.53 24.33 5.21
N ALA A 92 27.47 24.30 4.27
CA ALA A 92 28.50 23.26 4.16
C ALA A 92 29.36 23.07 5.43
N TRP A 93 29.47 24.10 6.29
CA TRP A 93 30.18 23.99 7.57
C TRP A 93 29.46 23.09 8.58
N ALA A 94 28.14 22.92 8.45
CA ALA A 94 27.38 21.98 9.28
C ALA A 94 27.71 20.52 8.90
N LEU A 95 27.89 20.21 7.62
CA LEU A 95 28.16 18.83 7.15
C LEU A 95 29.53 18.26 7.57
N GLY A 96 30.43 19.10 8.13
CA GLY A 96 31.75 18.69 8.61
C GLY A 96 31.96 18.85 10.13
N THR A 97 31.00 19.41 10.86
CA THR A 97 31.06 19.53 12.32
C THR A 97 30.44 18.29 12.98
N PRO A 98 31.06 17.74 14.04
CA PRO A 98 30.47 16.62 14.79
C PRO A 98 29.06 17.00 15.26
N ALA A 99 28.09 16.08 15.16
CA ALA A 99 26.71 16.33 15.61
C ALA A 99 26.62 16.86 17.06
N SER A 100 27.60 16.56 17.91
CA SER A 100 27.70 17.07 19.29
C SER A 100 27.91 18.59 19.41
N SER A 101 28.29 19.29 18.34
CA SER A 101 28.46 20.74 18.31
C SER A 101 27.25 21.48 17.71
N TRP A 102 26.22 20.74 17.31
CA TRP A 102 25.03 21.31 16.70
C TRP A 102 24.07 21.79 17.78
N SER A 103 23.37 22.87 17.50
CA SER A 103 22.25 23.30 18.33
C SER A 103 21.10 22.28 18.28
N PRO A 104 20.18 22.30 19.26
CA PRO A 104 18.97 21.50 19.21
C PRO A 104 18.11 21.76 17.95
N GLU A 105 18.11 22.99 17.44
CA GLU A 105 17.37 23.38 16.24
C GLU A 105 17.95 22.75 14.97
N GLU A 106 19.27 22.81 14.79
CA GLU A 106 19.95 22.19 13.64
C GLU A 106 19.82 20.66 13.68
N THR A 107 19.90 20.07 14.87
CA THR A 107 19.67 18.62 15.05
C THR A 107 18.25 18.23 14.65
N ALA A 108 17.25 19.02 15.07
CA ALA A 108 15.85 18.79 14.69
C ALA A 108 15.63 18.96 13.18
N GLN A 109 16.30 19.93 12.56
CA GLN A 109 16.22 20.16 11.12
C GLN A 109 16.79 19.00 10.30
N LEU A 110 17.95 18.44 10.70
CA LEU A 110 18.48 17.23 10.08
C LEU A 110 17.55 16.03 10.24
N GLN A 111 17.07 15.80 11.47
CA GLN A 111 16.17 14.69 11.73
C GLN A 111 14.91 14.79 10.87
N LEU A 112 14.37 16.00 10.70
CA LEU A 112 13.25 16.24 9.80
C LEU A 112 13.62 15.90 8.35
N ILE A 113 14.77 16.35 7.85
CA ILE A 113 15.24 16.05 6.49
C ILE A 113 15.44 14.55 6.27
N GLU A 114 16.06 13.85 7.22
CA GLU A 114 16.24 12.40 7.16
C GLU A 114 14.90 11.67 7.14
N GLN A 115 13.94 12.09 7.97
CA GLN A 115 12.56 11.55 7.94
C GLN A 115 11.87 11.81 6.60
N ARG A 116 12.09 12.98 5.98
CA ARG A 116 11.51 13.33 4.66
C ARG A 116 12.05 12.43 3.56
N ARG A 117 13.34 12.05 3.63
CA ARG A 117 14.00 11.13 2.69
C ARG A 117 13.42 9.72 2.71
N GLN A 118 12.85 9.29 3.85
CA GLN A 118 12.28 7.95 3.97
C GLN A 118 11.12 7.76 2.99
N LEU A 119 11.08 6.62 2.30
CA LEU A 119 10.03 6.29 1.34
C LEU A 119 9.24 5.07 1.80
N PHE A 120 7.96 5.27 2.09
CA PHE A 120 7.04 4.22 2.46
C PHE A 120 6.01 3.98 1.36
N MET A 121 5.69 2.72 1.09
CA MET A 121 4.69 2.33 0.10
C MET A 121 3.62 1.43 0.72
N VAL A 122 2.36 1.73 0.43
CA VAL A 122 1.20 0.97 0.93
C VAL A 122 0.29 0.65 -0.25
N GLY A 123 -0.14 -0.60 -0.36
CA GLY A 123 -1.10 -0.96 -1.39
C GLY A 123 -2.02 -2.11 -1.04
N HIS A 124 -3.18 -2.15 -1.68
CA HIS A 124 -4.16 -3.25 -1.59
C HIS A 124 -4.49 -3.80 -2.98
N SER A 125 -4.66 -5.12 -3.09
CA SER A 125 -5.08 -5.79 -4.33
C SER A 125 -4.14 -5.48 -5.51
N ARG A 126 -4.66 -4.97 -6.62
CA ARG A 126 -3.86 -4.49 -7.76
C ARG A 126 -2.99 -3.29 -7.40
N GLY A 127 -3.42 -2.45 -6.45
CA GLY A 127 -2.62 -1.35 -5.93
C GLY A 127 -1.35 -1.82 -5.23
N ALA A 128 -1.41 -2.97 -4.54
CA ALA A 128 -0.22 -3.62 -3.99
C ALA A 128 0.73 -4.10 -5.10
N ALA A 129 0.22 -4.69 -6.19
CA ALA A 129 1.06 -5.06 -7.33
C ALA A 129 1.70 -3.84 -8.01
N ILE A 130 0.97 -2.73 -8.12
CA ILE A 130 1.48 -1.46 -8.64
C ILE A 130 2.64 -0.94 -7.79
N VAL A 131 2.54 -0.91 -6.45
CA VAL A 131 3.65 -0.43 -5.63
C VAL A 131 4.89 -1.32 -5.70
N ILE A 132 4.72 -2.65 -5.86
CA ILE A 132 5.86 -3.55 -6.12
C ILE A 132 6.54 -3.19 -7.44
N HIS A 133 5.75 -2.99 -8.50
CA HIS A 133 6.26 -2.63 -9.81
C HIS A 133 6.94 -1.25 -9.81
N THR A 134 6.33 -0.25 -9.19
CA THR A 134 6.93 1.08 -8.97
C THR A 134 8.27 0.96 -8.26
N ALA A 135 8.37 0.17 -7.19
CA ALA A 135 9.64 -0.04 -6.49
C ALA A 135 10.72 -0.62 -7.42
N ARG A 136 10.37 -1.53 -8.34
CA ARG A 136 11.31 -2.06 -9.33
C ARG A 136 11.79 -0.99 -10.30
N LEU A 137 10.90 -0.11 -10.77
CA LEU A 137 11.27 1.01 -11.64
C LEU A 137 12.23 1.98 -10.93
N LEU A 138 12.04 2.22 -9.63
CA LEU A 138 12.90 3.09 -8.82
C LEU A 138 14.35 2.60 -8.69
N ILE A 139 14.64 1.32 -8.94
CA ILE A 139 16.03 0.80 -8.98
C ILE A 139 16.87 1.58 -9.97
N ARG A 140 16.30 1.94 -11.15
CA ARG A 140 17.01 2.69 -12.21
C ARG A 140 17.44 4.08 -11.77
N HIS A 141 16.82 4.60 -10.70
CA HIS A 141 17.08 5.92 -10.16
C HIS A 141 17.87 5.88 -8.84
N GLY A 142 18.29 4.69 -8.38
CA GLY A 142 18.99 4.53 -7.11
C GLY A 142 18.16 4.90 -5.88
N ILE A 143 16.82 4.89 -6.00
CA ILE A 143 15.91 5.25 -4.90
C ILE A 143 15.54 3.99 -4.13
N THR A 144 15.74 4.01 -2.81
CA THR A 144 15.37 2.92 -1.90
C THR A 144 13.98 3.13 -1.32
N VAL A 145 13.26 2.03 -1.07
CA VAL A 145 11.99 2.02 -0.33
C VAL A 145 12.27 1.49 1.07
N ASP A 146 12.05 2.30 2.10
CA ASP A 146 12.37 1.93 3.48
C ASP A 146 11.44 0.85 4.03
N ALA A 147 10.14 0.96 3.75
CA ALA A 147 9.20 -0.10 4.06
C ALA A 147 8.02 -0.15 3.08
N MET A 148 7.56 -1.37 2.81
CA MET A 148 6.41 -1.66 1.97
C MET A 148 5.35 -2.45 2.76
N PHE A 149 4.09 -2.05 2.68
CA PHE A 149 2.97 -2.64 3.41
C PHE A 149 1.89 -3.07 2.41
N LEU A 150 1.74 -4.37 2.23
CA LEU A 150 0.91 -4.98 1.20
C LEU A 150 -0.29 -5.67 1.86
N PHE A 151 -1.47 -5.36 1.32
CA PHE A 151 -2.72 -6.02 1.63
C PHE A 151 -3.16 -6.85 0.43
N ASP A 152 -2.93 -8.15 0.50
CA ASP A 152 -3.34 -9.16 -0.47
C ASP A 152 -3.00 -8.77 -1.92
N ALA A 153 -1.70 -8.71 -2.23
CA ALA A 153 -1.21 -8.27 -3.53
C ALA A 153 -1.65 -9.23 -4.64
N VAL A 154 -2.27 -8.68 -5.70
CA VAL A 154 -2.73 -9.45 -6.87
C VAL A 154 -2.45 -8.64 -8.15
N ALA A 155 -1.63 -9.15 -9.07
CA ALA A 155 -1.29 -8.44 -10.31
C ALA A 155 -2.45 -8.43 -11.34
N ARG A 156 -3.17 -9.56 -11.48
CA ARG A 156 -4.24 -9.82 -12.49
C ARG A 156 -3.89 -9.49 -13.95
N ASN A 157 -2.63 -9.17 -14.25
CA ASN A 157 -2.10 -8.85 -15.57
C ASN A 157 -0.63 -9.27 -15.63
N MET A 158 -0.20 -9.86 -16.75
CA MET A 158 1.19 -10.24 -17.01
C MET A 158 2.13 -9.06 -17.26
N SER A 159 1.63 -7.84 -17.49
CA SER A 159 2.47 -6.67 -17.77
C SER A 159 3.04 -5.98 -16.53
N LEU A 160 2.56 -6.31 -15.33
CA LEU A 160 3.13 -5.80 -14.08
C LEU A 160 4.22 -6.76 -13.59
N ASP A 161 5.47 -6.28 -13.58
CA ASP A 161 6.57 -6.96 -12.90
C ASP A 161 6.41 -6.77 -11.38
N ALA A 162 5.58 -7.61 -10.78
CA ALA A 162 5.19 -7.56 -9.36
C ALA A 162 5.33 -8.91 -8.65
N GLU A 163 5.91 -9.92 -9.29
CA GLU A 163 5.99 -11.29 -8.75
C GLU A 163 6.97 -11.38 -7.55
N VAL A 164 8.05 -10.61 -7.61
CA VAL A 164 9.15 -10.63 -6.65
C VAL A 164 9.32 -9.23 -6.05
N ILE A 165 9.46 -9.13 -4.73
CA ILE A 165 9.80 -7.87 -4.05
C ILE A 165 11.21 -7.42 -4.47
N PRO A 166 11.38 -6.19 -4.99
CA PRO A 166 12.67 -5.72 -5.51
C PRO A 166 13.73 -5.46 -4.45
N SER A 167 15.00 -5.60 -4.84
CA SER A 167 16.19 -5.47 -3.98
C SER A 167 16.38 -4.11 -3.31
N ASN A 168 15.76 -3.05 -3.82
CA ASN A 168 15.80 -1.71 -3.22
C ASN A 168 14.73 -1.50 -2.12
N VAL A 169 13.89 -2.50 -1.83
CA VAL A 169 12.96 -2.48 -0.70
C VAL A 169 13.68 -2.99 0.54
N ARG A 170 13.78 -2.20 1.61
CA ARG A 170 14.50 -2.62 2.82
C ARG A 170 13.68 -3.57 3.68
N CYS A 171 12.39 -3.26 3.86
CA CYS A 171 11.44 -4.07 4.63
C CYS A 171 10.12 -4.26 3.86
N CYS A 172 9.55 -5.46 3.88
CA CYS A 172 8.23 -5.73 3.31
C CYS A 172 7.33 -6.49 4.30
N TYR A 173 6.13 -5.99 4.51
CA TYR A 173 5.07 -6.63 5.29
C TYR A 173 3.90 -6.95 4.37
N HIS A 174 3.53 -8.23 4.26
CA HIS A 174 2.49 -8.66 3.34
C HIS A 174 1.46 -9.53 4.06
N ALA A 175 0.28 -8.95 4.28
CA ALA A 175 -0.89 -9.69 4.71
C ALA A 175 -1.52 -10.35 3.48
N MET A 176 -1.65 -11.66 3.46
CA MET A 176 -2.27 -12.43 2.37
C MET A 176 -3.55 -13.11 2.85
N ARG A 177 -4.53 -13.30 1.98
CA ARG A 177 -5.65 -14.17 2.34
C ARG A 177 -5.23 -15.63 2.35
N ASP A 178 -5.88 -16.41 3.21
CA ASP A 178 -5.69 -17.86 3.25
C ASP A 178 -6.43 -18.52 2.09
N PRO A 179 -5.76 -19.31 1.23
CA PRO A 179 -6.42 -20.07 0.16
C PRO A 179 -7.56 -20.97 0.67
N ALA A 180 -7.52 -21.43 1.93
CA ALA A 180 -8.58 -22.22 2.54
C ALA A 180 -9.92 -21.48 2.60
N GLY A 181 -9.92 -20.14 2.52
CA GLY A 181 -11.13 -19.32 2.48
C GLY A 181 -11.89 -19.37 1.15
N ASN A 182 -11.29 -19.92 0.09
CA ASN A 182 -11.84 -19.93 -1.29
C ASN A 182 -12.30 -18.54 -1.78
N SER A 183 -11.71 -17.47 -1.26
CA SER A 183 -12.02 -16.10 -1.70
C SER A 183 -11.24 -15.80 -2.98
N ARG A 184 -11.98 -15.46 -4.05
CA ARG A 184 -11.43 -15.22 -5.40
C ARG A 184 -10.40 -16.29 -5.79
N GLY A 185 -10.81 -17.55 -5.89
CA GLY A 185 -9.91 -18.70 -6.08
C GLY A 185 -8.99 -18.63 -7.31
N SER A 186 -9.35 -17.83 -8.33
CA SER A 186 -8.48 -17.55 -9.50
C SER A 186 -7.38 -16.52 -9.25
N PHE A 187 -7.45 -15.75 -8.15
CA PHE A 187 -6.52 -14.66 -7.92
C PHE A 187 -5.29 -15.24 -7.22
N GLY A 188 -4.16 -15.39 -7.92
CA GLY A 188 -2.89 -15.68 -7.24
C GLY A 188 -2.44 -14.50 -6.38
N ASN A 189 -1.56 -14.74 -5.39
CA ASN A 189 -0.82 -13.65 -4.74
C ASN A 189 0.52 -13.43 -5.47
N CYS A 190 0.90 -12.18 -5.68
CA CYS A 190 2.25 -11.81 -6.15
C CYS A 190 3.08 -11.24 -4.98
N GLY A 191 4.38 -10.97 -5.18
CA GLY A 191 5.24 -10.46 -4.11
C GLY A 191 5.43 -11.47 -2.96
N ILE A 192 5.42 -12.76 -3.28
CA ILE A 192 5.57 -13.88 -2.32
C ILE A 192 7.03 -14.30 -2.11
N SER A 193 7.95 -13.66 -2.81
CA SER A 193 9.39 -13.85 -2.73
C SER A 193 10.09 -12.51 -2.89
N ALA A 194 11.42 -12.47 -2.69
CA ALA A 194 12.19 -11.24 -2.78
C ALA A 194 13.60 -11.45 -3.33
N GLU A 195 14.13 -10.41 -3.94
CA GLU A 195 15.53 -10.33 -4.31
C GLU A 195 16.41 -10.08 -3.08
N LEU A 196 17.64 -10.57 -3.09
CA LEU A 196 18.63 -10.13 -2.11
C LEU A 196 19.13 -8.72 -2.47
N PRO A 197 19.51 -7.86 -1.50
CA PRO A 197 19.64 -8.11 -0.07
C PRO A 197 18.46 -7.59 0.74
N VAL A 198 17.21 -7.61 0.22
CA VAL A 198 16.03 -7.23 1.01
C VAL A 198 16.13 -7.93 2.35
N ASP A 199 16.09 -7.18 3.47
CA ASP A 199 16.12 -7.76 4.80
C ASP A 199 14.78 -8.43 5.05
N PHE A 200 14.62 -9.59 4.43
CA PHE A 200 13.60 -10.58 4.71
C PHE A 200 13.97 -11.25 6.04
N GLN A 201 13.95 -10.46 7.12
CA GLN A 201 13.84 -11.00 8.48
C GLN A 201 12.76 -12.09 8.44
N PRO A 202 12.96 -13.25 9.09
CA PRO A 202 12.15 -14.42 8.84
C PRO A 202 10.67 -14.15 9.17
N ARG A 203 9.91 -13.87 8.10
CA ARG A 203 8.46 -13.61 8.03
C ARG A 203 7.99 -12.24 8.52
N PRO A 204 7.67 -11.36 7.57
CA PRO A 204 6.42 -10.62 7.72
C PRO A 204 5.50 -10.89 6.53
N MET A 205 5.41 -12.16 6.12
CA MET A 205 4.28 -12.66 5.33
C MET A 205 3.37 -13.44 6.27
N ARG A 206 2.09 -13.07 6.33
CA ARG A 206 1.10 -13.80 7.14
C ARG A 206 -0.19 -14.00 6.37
N ARG A 207 -0.75 -15.20 6.49
CA ARG A 207 -2.06 -15.55 5.93
C ARG A 207 -3.17 -15.32 6.95
N PHE A 208 -4.31 -14.86 6.48
CA PHE A 208 -5.49 -14.57 7.29
C PHE A 208 -6.73 -15.18 6.64
N PHE A 209 -7.57 -15.81 7.45
CA PHE A 209 -8.81 -16.43 6.99
C PHE A 209 -9.90 -15.37 6.82
N THR A 210 -9.87 -14.67 5.69
CA THR A 210 -10.83 -13.61 5.34
C THR A 210 -10.88 -13.41 3.82
N THR A 211 -11.81 -12.59 3.34
CA THR A 211 -11.99 -12.36 1.89
C THR A 211 -10.97 -11.36 1.34
N HIS A 212 -10.83 -11.31 0.02
CA HIS A 212 -10.00 -10.32 -0.67
C HIS A 212 -10.36 -8.86 -0.31
N GLY A 213 -11.65 -8.55 -0.18
CA GLY A 213 -12.12 -7.22 0.24
C GLY A 213 -11.76 -6.92 1.69
N ALA A 214 -12.03 -7.86 2.59
CA ALA A 214 -11.69 -7.72 4.00
C ALA A 214 -10.19 -7.57 4.27
N MET A 215 -9.31 -8.17 3.46
CA MET A 215 -7.87 -7.90 3.52
C MET A 215 -7.53 -6.42 3.34
N GLY A 216 -8.33 -5.68 2.57
CA GLY A 216 -8.21 -4.24 2.35
C GLY A 216 -9.04 -3.38 3.30
N GLY A 217 -9.68 -3.97 4.33
CA GLY A 217 -10.54 -3.25 5.28
C GLY A 217 -11.99 -3.05 4.80
N THR A 218 -12.42 -3.78 3.77
CA THR A 218 -13.72 -3.60 3.13
C THR A 218 -14.51 -4.92 3.12
N PRO A 219 -14.92 -5.42 4.31
CA PRO A 219 -15.55 -6.72 4.44
C PRO A 219 -16.96 -6.72 3.83
N TRP A 220 -17.39 -7.88 3.35
CA TRP A 220 -18.76 -8.13 2.94
C TRP A 220 -19.74 -7.97 4.13
N GLY A 221 -21.01 -7.66 3.83
CA GLY A 221 -22.07 -7.57 4.85
C GLY A 221 -22.09 -6.31 5.74
N ARG A 222 -21.18 -5.33 5.55
CA ARG A 222 -21.31 -4.00 6.16
C ARG A 222 -22.21 -3.04 5.38
N ASP A 223 -22.60 -3.42 4.18
CA ASP A 223 -23.60 -2.73 3.38
C ASP A 223 -24.89 -3.55 3.38
N PRO A 224 -26.06 -2.94 3.68
CA PRO A 224 -27.35 -3.61 3.58
C PRO A 224 -27.55 -4.35 2.25
N ASP A 225 -27.00 -3.81 1.16
CA ASP A 225 -27.14 -4.36 -0.19
C ASP A 225 -26.27 -5.62 -0.45
N HIS A 226 -25.34 -5.93 0.46
CA HIS A 226 -24.42 -7.07 0.37
C HIS A 226 -24.56 -8.07 1.53
N MET A 227 -25.63 -7.97 2.32
CA MET A 227 -25.90 -8.95 3.37
C MET A 227 -26.38 -10.26 2.74
N SER A 228 -25.52 -11.28 2.73
CA SER A 228 -26.03 -12.66 2.72
C SER A 228 -26.79 -12.89 4.03
N SER A 229 -27.83 -13.71 3.98
CA SER A 229 -28.58 -14.08 5.19
C SER A 229 -27.60 -14.61 6.24
N SER A 230 -27.63 -14.03 7.44
CA SER A 230 -26.75 -14.39 8.57
C SER A 230 -26.61 -15.91 8.70
N GLY A 231 -25.36 -16.41 8.73
CA GLY A 231 -25.06 -17.84 8.81
C GLY A 231 -24.82 -18.54 7.47
N THR A 232 -24.94 -17.86 6.33
CA THR A 232 -24.51 -18.37 5.02
C THR A 232 -23.09 -17.89 4.68
N PHE A 233 -22.34 -18.69 3.93
CA PHE A 233 -21.03 -18.32 3.42
C PHE A 233 -21.12 -17.14 2.43
N ILE A 234 -20.12 -16.27 2.43
CA ILE A 234 -20.06 -15.10 1.55
C ILE A 234 -19.98 -15.56 0.09
N ALA A 235 -20.71 -14.89 -0.81
CA ALA A 235 -20.67 -15.13 -2.25
C ALA A 235 -20.10 -13.89 -2.95
N GLU A 236 -18.93 -14.02 -3.58
CA GLU A 236 -18.20 -12.87 -4.17
C GLU A 236 -18.54 -12.59 -5.65
N GLY A 237 -19.59 -13.23 -6.19
CA GLY A 237 -20.08 -13.00 -7.55
C GLY A 237 -19.15 -13.46 -8.68
N ASP A 238 -18.18 -14.34 -8.38
CA ASP A 238 -17.23 -14.95 -9.31
C ASP A 238 -17.79 -16.29 -9.85
N PRO A 239 -17.45 -16.78 -11.06
CA PRO A 239 -17.73 -18.16 -11.48
C PRO A 239 -17.31 -19.25 -10.48
N MET A 240 -16.50 -18.92 -9.47
CA MET A 240 -16.01 -19.80 -8.42
C MET A 240 -17.00 -20.09 -7.27
N GLY A 241 -18.16 -19.42 -7.22
CA GLY A 241 -19.22 -19.74 -6.27
C GLY A 241 -19.06 -19.11 -4.87
N SER A 242 -19.46 -19.85 -3.84
CA SER A 242 -19.43 -19.39 -2.44
C SER A 242 -18.07 -19.63 -1.79
N THR A 243 -17.65 -18.72 -0.93
CA THR A 243 -16.44 -18.83 -0.12
C THR A 243 -16.61 -19.88 0.98
N ALA A 244 -15.53 -20.18 1.73
CA ALA A 244 -15.62 -20.92 2.99
C ALA A 244 -15.75 -20.00 4.22
N ILE A 245 -16.05 -18.71 3.99
CA ILE A 245 -15.96 -17.65 5.00
C ILE A 245 -17.37 -17.16 5.32
N THR A 246 -17.75 -17.15 6.60
CA THR A 246 -18.98 -16.50 7.07
C THR A 246 -18.73 -15.00 7.31
N PRO A 247 -19.76 -14.14 7.31
CA PRO A 247 -19.59 -12.72 7.65
C PRO A 247 -18.88 -12.47 8.99
N GLU A 248 -19.14 -13.30 10.01
CA GLU A 248 -18.48 -13.19 11.31
C GLU A 248 -17.00 -13.59 11.23
N ALA A 249 -16.68 -14.64 10.47
CA ALA A 249 -15.29 -15.06 10.23
C ALA A 249 -14.52 -13.99 9.46
N GLU A 250 -15.15 -13.37 8.48
CA GLU A 250 -14.58 -12.28 7.70
C GLU A 250 -14.21 -11.07 8.58
N LEU A 251 -15.14 -10.61 9.42
CA LEU A 251 -14.88 -9.50 10.34
C LEU A 251 -13.75 -9.83 11.33
N ARG A 252 -13.69 -11.07 11.84
CA ARG A 252 -12.58 -11.52 12.69
C ARG A 252 -11.27 -11.47 11.93
N GLY A 253 -11.20 -12.06 10.74
CA GLY A 253 -9.97 -12.09 9.95
C GLY A 253 -9.52 -10.71 9.48
N MET A 254 -10.44 -9.79 9.16
CA MET A 254 -10.11 -8.39 8.90
C MET A 254 -9.45 -7.73 10.11
N ASN A 255 -10.03 -7.92 11.31
CA ASN A 255 -9.46 -7.37 12.54
C ASN A 255 -8.07 -7.98 12.85
N GLU A 256 -7.86 -9.26 12.53
CA GLU A 256 -6.55 -9.90 12.66
C GLU A 256 -5.51 -9.31 11.70
N VAL A 257 -5.89 -9.01 10.45
CA VAL A 257 -5.03 -8.29 9.49
C VAL A 257 -4.61 -6.93 10.05
N GLU A 258 -5.57 -6.16 10.54
CA GLU A 258 -5.33 -4.85 11.14
C GLU A 258 -4.39 -4.95 12.36
N ASN A 259 -4.71 -5.83 13.31
CA ASN A 259 -3.93 -6.03 14.53
C ASN A 259 -2.50 -6.47 14.26
N TRP A 260 -2.27 -7.18 13.16
CA TRP A 260 -0.93 -7.59 12.75
C TRP A 260 -0.19 -6.49 11.99
N MET A 261 -0.86 -5.76 11.10
CA MET A 261 -0.21 -4.76 10.23
C MET A 261 0.12 -3.45 10.96
N TRP A 262 -0.78 -2.95 11.82
CA TRP A 262 -0.61 -1.63 12.46
C TRP A 262 0.64 -1.52 13.34
N PRO A 263 1.03 -2.53 14.14
CA PRO A 263 2.29 -2.50 14.88
C PRO A 263 3.52 -2.31 13.97
N HIS A 264 3.49 -2.82 12.74
CA HIS A 264 4.58 -2.65 11.77
C HIS A 264 4.60 -1.24 11.18
N LEU A 265 3.42 -0.67 10.89
CA LEU A 265 3.29 0.73 10.46
C LEU A 265 3.82 1.69 11.54
N ARG A 266 3.47 1.46 12.81
CA ARG A 266 3.96 2.25 13.95
C ARG A 266 5.46 2.16 14.15
N ARG A 267 6.02 0.96 14.05
CA ARG A 267 7.48 0.73 14.14
C ARG A 267 8.26 1.59 13.16
N HIS A 268 7.70 1.81 11.98
CA HIS A 268 8.32 2.60 10.89
C HIS A 268 7.91 4.07 10.90
N GLY A 269 7.17 4.54 11.91
CA GLY A 269 6.71 5.94 12.00
C GLY A 269 5.68 6.34 10.94
N VAL A 270 5.08 5.38 10.23
CA VAL A 270 4.09 5.68 9.18
C VAL A 270 2.79 6.19 9.80
N VAL A 271 2.41 5.61 10.94
CA VAL A 271 1.23 5.98 11.75
C VAL A 271 1.67 6.11 13.22
N PRO A 272 0.93 6.87 14.06
CA PRO A 272 1.29 7.06 15.46
C PRO A 272 1.06 5.81 16.34
#